data_AF-A0A381TNR3-F1
#
_entry.id   AF-A0A381TNR3-F1
#
_cell.length_a   1.000
_cell.length_b   1.000
_cell.length_c   1.000
_cell.angle_alpha   90.00
_cell.angle_beta   90.00
_cell.angle_gamma   90.00
#
_symmetry.space_group_name_H-M   'P 1'
#
loop_
_entity.id
_entity.type
_entity.pdbx_description
1 polymer ?
#
loop_
_entity_poly.entity_id
_entity_poly.type
_entity_poly.pdbx_seq_one_letter_code
_entity_poly.pdbx_strand_id
1 'polypeptide(L)'
;MFKLDSKKPVLTVSEKVYAVLPLSPPATNWSTIDWYWKKICGIPFLMRNIINIQRAGIDSLIIYDNTDNTSLYRRLCKEKKITIKLTFETDVEKVIKVTKDYPVLILNSEALHTKQEIESGMSFSNQSNEALAYPIDRETMAKTINQITLENKVSPAQSSGDQNSCVNFLPGKNSSYISKPED
;
A
#
# COMPACT_ATOMS: atom_id res chain seq x y z
N MET A 1 -15.75 -25.13 -41.45
CA MET A 1 -14.38 -24.85 -40.98
C MET A 1 -14.37 -23.43 -40.45
N PHE A 2 -14.70 -23.24 -39.17
CA PHE A 2 -14.80 -21.92 -38.55
C PHE A 2 -13.42 -21.50 -38.03
N LYS A 3 -12.84 -20.44 -38.61
CA LYS A 3 -11.67 -19.77 -38.04
C LYS A 3 -12.16 -18.96 -36.84
N LEU A 4 -11.80 -19.42 -35.65
CA LEU A 4 -11.94 -18.65 -34.42
C LEU A 4 -10.80 -17.63 -34.41
N ASP A 5 -11.09 -16.38 -34.77
CA ASP A 5 -10.16 -15.27 -34.55
C ASP A 5 -10.00 -15.09 -33.04
N SER A 6 -8.91 -15.66 -32.52
CA SER A 6 -8.42 -15.41 -31.17
C SER A 6 -8.09 -13.92 -31.06
N LYS A 7 -9.01 -13.16 -30.47
CA LYS A 7 -8.73 -11.82 -29.95
C LYS A 7 -7.68 -11.98 -28.86
N LYS A 8 -6.41 -11.81 -29.23
CA LYS A 8 -5.34 -11.53 -28.28
C LYS A 8 -5.80 -10.36 -27.40
N PRO A 9 -5.71 -10.46 -26.07
CA PRO A 9 -5.87 -9.29 -25.23
C PRO A 9 -4.77 -8.30 -25.64
N VAL A 10 -5.21 -7.15 -26.13
CA VAL A 10 -4.37 -5.98 -26.35
C VAL A 10 -3.70 -5.69 -25.01
N LEU A 11 -2.36 -5.74 -25.00
CA LEU A 11 -1.54 -5.22 -23.91
C LEU A 11 -1.87 -3.73 -23.78
N THR A 12 -2.84 -3.40 -22.93
CA THR A 12 -3.19 -2.03 -22.59
C THR A 12 -2.06 -1.42 -21.79
N VAL A 13 -1.72 -0.18 -22.12
CA VAL A 13 -0.85 0.74 -21.38
C VAL A 13 -0.98 0.45 -19.88
N SER A 14 0.14 0.15 -19.22
CA SER A 14 0.17 -0.06 -17.77
C SER A 14 -0.59 1.06 -17.09
N GLU A 15 -1.80 0.79 -16.61
CA GLU A 15 -2.60 1.78 -15.92
C GLU A 15 -1.81 2.25 -14.71
N LYS A 16 -1.72 3.56 -14.53
CA LYS A 16 -0.96 4.15 -13.45
C LYS A 16 -1.63 3.80 -12.12
N VAL A 17 -0.99 2.94 -11.32
CA VAL A 17 -1.45 2.56 -9.98
C VAL A 17 -0.77 3.45 -8.93
N TYR A 18 -1.53 3.96 -7.98
CA TYR A 18 -0.99 4.61 -6.79
C TYR A 18 -0.88 3.62 -5.64
N ALA A 19 0.31 3.51 -5.04
CA ALA A 19 0.43 2.89 -3.72
C ALA A 19 0.17 3.93 -2.63
N VAL A 20 -0.59 3.55 -1.61
CA VAL A 20 -0.76 4.32 -0.37
C VAL A 20 -0.26 3.46 0.78
N LEU A 21 0.65 4.01 1.59
CA LEU A 21 1.22 3.36 2.76
C LEU A 21 0.92 4.21 4.01
N PRO A 22 -0.23 3.98 4.67
CA PRO A 22 -0.56 4.62 5.94
C PRO A 22 0.34 4.08 7.04
N LEU A 23 1.05 4.96 7.75
CA LEU A 23 1.94 4.60 8.84
C LEU A 23 1.12 4.38 10.11
N SER A 24 1.01 3.13 10.54
CA SER A 24 0.50 2.80 11.87
C SER A 24 1.45 3.36 12.93
N PRO A 25 0.94 3.94 14.03
CA PRO A 25 1.79 4.45 15.09
C PRO A 25 2.56 3.29 15.75
N PRO A 26 3.80 3.55 16.19
CA PRO A 26 4.58 2.57 16.93
C PRO A 26 4.06 2.41 18.37
N ALA A 27 4.61 1.44 19.11
CA ALA A 27 4.41 1.33 20.56
C ALA A 27 4.84 2.62 21.27
N THR A 28 4.26 2.90 22.45
CA THR A 28 4.36 4.21 23.13
C THR A 28 5.79 4.67 23.43
N ASN A 29 6.72 3.73 23.54
CA ASN A 29 8.14 3.95 23.81
C ASN A 29 9.00 4.18 22.55
N TRP A 30 8.43 4.19 21.34
CA TRP A 30 9.17 4.39 20.08
C TRP A 30 8.72 5.63 19.32
N SER A 31 9.67 6.33 18.71
CA SER A 31 9.35 7.34 17.70
C SER A 31 8.99 6.67 16.37
N THR A 32 8.14 7.30 15.56
CA THR A 32 7.78 6.81 14.21
C THR A 32 9.03 6.57 13.35
N ILE A 33 10.02 7.47 13.42
CA ILE A 33 11.28 7.34 12.69
C ILE A 33 12.02 6.09 13.14
N ASP A 34 12.23 5.90 14.44
CA ASP A 34 13.03 4.78 14.96
C ASP A 34 12.36 3.45 14.66
N TRP A 35 11.03 3.41 14.75
CA TRP A 35 10.25 2.23 14.40
C TRP A 35 10.42 1.88 12.93
N TYR A 36 10.03 2.76 12.01
CA TYR A 36 10.10 2.49 10.58
C TYR A 36 11.52 2.38 10.04
N TRP A 37 12.51 2.89 10.77
CA TRP A 37 13.92 2.72 10.44
C TRP A 37 14.59 1.49 11.07
N LYS A 38 13.86 0.71 11.88
CA LYS A 38 14.34 -0.53 12.47
C LYS A 38 14.77 -1.49 11.37
N LYS A 39 16.00 -1.98 11.49
CA LYS A 39 16.61 -2.87 10.49
C LYS A 39 16.16 -4.31 10.69
N ILE A 40 15.75 -4.94 9.61
CA ILE A 40 15.54 -6.39 9.52
C ILE A 40 16.51 -6.90 8.46
N CYS A 41 17.39 -7.83 8.86
CA CYS A 41 18.48 -8.31 8.01
C CYS A 41 19.33 -7.16 7.43
N GLY A 42 19.59 -6.11 8.23
CA GLY A 42 20.45 -4.99 7.86
C GLY A 42 19.78 -3.84 7.07
N ILE A 43 18.52 -3.99 6.65
CA ILE A 43 17.77 -2.98 5.88
C ILE A 43 16.58 -2.50 6.68
N PRO A 44 16.32 -1.17 6.79
CA PRO A 44 15.09 -0.65 7.38
C PRO A 44 13.85 -1.28 6.75
N PHE A 45 12.90 -1.76 7.55
CA PHE A 45 11.76 -2.49 6.99
C PHE A 45 10.87 -1.60 6.11
N LEU A 46 10.74 -0.30 6.43
CA LEU A 46 10.05 0.65 5.55
C LEU A 46 10.72 0.73 4.18
N MET A 47 12.05 0.84 4.14
CA MET A 47 12.81 0.85 2.88
C MET A 47 12.60 -0.45 2.10
N ARG A 48 12.52 -1.60 2.79
CA ARG A 48 12.26 -2.89 2.13
C ARG A 48 10.92 -2.90 1.41
N ASN A 49 9.87 -2.39 2.07
CA ASN A 49 8.55 -2.25 1.46
C ASN A 49 8.60 -1.29 0.26
N ILE A 50 9.20 -0.11 0.38
CA ILE A 50 9.32 0.86 -0.72
C ILE A 50 10.04 0.25 -1.94
N ILE A 51 11.15 -0.47 -1.70
CA ILE A 51 11.89 -1.15 -2.77
C ILE A 51 11.02 -2.23 -3.43
N ASN A 52 10.24 -2.99 -2.67
CA ASN A 52 9.37 -4.02 -3.23
C ASN A 52 8.18 -3.43 -4.01
N ILE A 53 7.61 -2.32 -3.55
CA ILE A 53 6.58 -1.54 -4.27
C ILE A 53 7.14 -1.10 -5.64
N GLN A 54 8.33 -0.50 -5.65
CA GLN A 54 9.00 -0.09 -6.89
C GLN A 54 9.27 -1.28 -7.82
N ARG A 55 9.74 -2.42 -7.28
CA ARG A 55 10.05 -3.63 -8.06
C ARG A 55 8.80 -4.33 -8.61
N ALA A 56 7.63 -4.07 -8.03
CA ALA A 56 6.34 -4.50 -8.55
C ALA A 56 5.86 -3.62 -9.72
N GLY A 57 6.56 -2.52 -10.03
CA GLY A 57 6.24 -1.64 -11.16
C GLY A 57 5.41 -0.42 -10.78
N ILE A 58 5.14 -0.19 -9.49
CA ILE A 58 4.46 1.03 -9.03
C ILE A 58 5.46 2.19 -9.03
N ASP A 59 5.09 3.30 -9.68
CA ASP A 59 5.94 4.48 -9.83
C ASP A 59 5.60 5.65 -8.89
N SER A 60 4.45 5.56 -8.20
CA SER A 60 3.90 6.62 -7.36
C SER A 60 3.48 6.05 -6.01
N LEU A 61 4.11 6.51 -4.93
CA LEU A 61 3.84 6.10 -3.56
C LEU A 61 3.51 7.31 -2.70
N ILE A 62 2.35 7.28 -2.06
CA ILE A 62 1.94 8.21 -1.01
C ILE A 62 2.19 7.54 0.34
N ILE A 63 3.07 8.13 1.16
CA ILE A 63 3.21 7.76 2.57
C ILE A 63 2.27 8.68 3.35
N TYR A 64 1.28 8.09 4.01
CA TYR A 64 0.33 8.83 4.83
C TYR A 64 0.69 8.67 6.31
N ASP A 65 0.67 9.77 7.03
CA ASP A 65 0.89 9.81 8.47
C ASP A 65 0.02 10.91 9.06
N ASN A 66 -0.73 10.61 10.11
CA ASN A 66 -1.58 11.62 10.76
C ASN A 66 -0.76 12.65 11.56
N THR A 67 0.56 12.43 11.68
CA THR A 67 1.53 13.34 12.29
C THR A 67 2.55 13.83 11.25
N ASP A 68 3.06 15.05 11.43
CA ASP A 68 4.13 15.56 10.56
C ASP A 68 5.47 14.85 10.89
N ASN A 69 5.85 13.91 10.03
CA ASN A 69 7.13 13.20 10.09
C ASN A 69 8.12 13.64 9.00
N THR A 70 8.30 14.97 8.85
CA THR A 70 9.27 15.60 7.92
C THR A 70 10.69 15.00 8.02
N SER A 71 11.12 14.56 9.20
CA SER A 71 12.41 13.91 9.43
C SER A 71 12.54 12.54 8.73
N LEU A 72 11.51 11.69 8.80
CA LEU A 72 11.44 10.42 8.08
C LEU A 72 11.48 10.67 6.57
N TYR A 73 10.72 11.65 6.09
CA TYR A 73 10.71 12.07 4.69
C TYR A 73 12.11 12.48 4.20
N ARG A 74 12.77 13.40 4.92
CA ARG A 74 14.13 13.85 4.61
C ARG A 74 15.13 12.69 4.56
N ARG A 75 14.92 11.67 5.40
CA ARG A 75 15.78 10.48 5.43
C ARG A 75 15.56 9.62 4.18
N LEU A 76 14.31 9.35 3.81
CA LEU A 76 13.98 8.59 2.60
C LEU A 76 14.45 9.29 1.32
N CYS A 77 14.33 10.61 1.21
CA CYS A 77 14.80 11.37 0.04
C CYS A 77 16.31 11.28 -0.19
N LYS A 78 17.11 10.93 0.82
CA LYS A 78 18.56 10.75 0.69
C LYS A 78 18.95 9.34 0.23
N GLU A 79 18.00 8.39 0.22
CA GLU A 79 18.26 7.01 -0.13
C GLU A 79 18.30 6.82 -1.64
N LYS A 80 19.50 6.64 -2.20
CA LYS A 80 19.73 6.47 -3.64
C LYS A 80 19.01 5.28 -4.28
N LYS A 81 18.58 4.31 -3.48
CA LYS A 81 17.88 3.10 -3.95
C LYS A 81 16.39 3.35 -4.21
N ILE A 82 15.85 4.46 -3.73
CA ILE A 82 14.46 4.85 -3.91
C ILE A 82 14.38 5.75 -5.15
N THR A 83 13.74 5.25 -6.20
CA THR A 83 13.49 6.00 -7.45
C THR A 83 12.01 6.22 -7.73
N ILE A 84 11.13 5.56 -6.98
CA ILE A 84 9.69 5.81 -6.97
C ILE A 84 9.38 7.25 -6.56
N LYS A 85 8.36 7.86 -7.16
CA LYS A 85 7.88 9.19 -6.77
C LYS A 85 7.23 9.09 -5.39
N LEU A 86 7.95 9.57 -4.38
CA LEU A 86 7.45 9.66 -3.01
C LEU A 86 6.69 10.98 -2.79
N THR A 87 5.47 10.87 -2.25
CA THR A 87 4.68 11.99 -1.72
C THR A 87 4.38 11.71 -0.26
N PHE A 88 4.48 12.71 0.60
CA PHE A 88 4.08 12.63 2.00
C PHE A 88 2.82 13.46 2.19
N GLU A 89 1.79 12.88 2.78
CA GLU A 89 0.53 13.56 3.06
C GLU A 89 0.10 13.32 4.50
N THR A 90 -0.38 14.39 5.14
CA THR A 90 -0.96 14.33 6.49
C THR A 90 -2.48 14.48 6.49
N ASP A 91 -3.06 14.77 5.32
CA ASP A 91 -4.48 15.00 5.12
C ASP A 91 -5.03 13.92 4.19
N VAL A 92 -5.90 13.06 4.73
CA VAL A 92 -6.50 11.93 3.99
C VAL A 92 -7.34 12.42 2.81
N GLU A 93 -7.94 13.61 2.89
CA GLU A 93 -8.73 14.18 1.78
C GLU A 93 -7.83 14.51 0.58
N LYS A 94 -6.57 14.92 0.82
CA LYS A 94 -5.59 15.10 -0.26
C LYS A 94 -5.22 13.79 -0.90
N VAL A 95 -5.05 12.73 -0.11
CA VAL A 95 -4.79 11.37 -0.63
C VAL A 95 -5.93 10.94 -1.56
N ILE A 96 -7.19 11.10 -1.13
CA ILE A 96 -8.37 10.78 -1.94
C ILE A 96 -8.40 11.62 -3.22
N LYS A 97 -8.18 12.93 -3.11
CA LYS A 97 -8.23 13.85 -4.25
C LYS A 97 -7.17 13.52 -5.30
N VAL A 98 -5.91 13.26 -4.89
CA VAL A 98 -4.80 12.96 -5.79
C VAL A 98 -4.99 11.63 -6.52
N THR A 99 -5.67 10.68 -5.87
CA THR A 99 -5.86 9.32 -6.40
C THR A 99 -7.22 9.07 -7.04
N LYS A 100 -8.08 10.09 -7.13
CA LYS A 100 -9.50 9.97 -7.53
C LYS A 100 -9.73 9.16 -8.81
N ASP A 101 -8.91 9.38 -9.83
CA ASP A 101 -9.09 8.81 -11.17
C ASP A 101 -8.12 7.65 -11.45
N TYR A 102 -7.43 7.13 -10.42
CA TYR A 102 -6.43 6.08 -10.56
C TYR A 102 -6.75 4.86 -9.71
N PRO A 103 -6.36 3.65 -10.13
CA PRO A 103 -6.33 2.51 -9.24
C PRO A 103 -5.41 2.75 -8.04
N VAL A 104 -5.84 2.28 -6.86
CA VAL A 104 -5.15 2.48 -5.59
C VAL A 104 -4.90 1.14 -4.90
N LEU A 105 -3.66 0.92 -4.50
CA LEU A 105 -3.30 -0.17 -3.61
C LEU A 105 -2.92 0.41 -2.26
N ILE A 106 -3.71 0.11 -1.22
CA ILE A 106 -3.42 0.47 0.16
C ILE A 106 -2.66 -0.68 0.80
N LEU A 107 -1.47 -0.44 1.33
CA LEU A 107 -0.65 -1.46 1.97
C LEU A 107 -0.65 -1.26 3.49
N ASN A 108 -0.75 -2.34 4.24
CA ASN A 108 -0.52 -2.30 5.68
C ASN A 108 0.98 -2.04 5.97
N SER A 109 1.30 -0.95 6.65
CA SER A 109 2.68 -0.56 6.98
C SER A 109 3.36 -1.46 8.02
N GLU A 110 2.59 -2.24 8.78
CA GLU A 110 3.11 -3.16 9.78
C GLU A 110 3.54 -4.52 9.19
N ALA A 111 3.29 -4.77 7.90
CA ALA A 111 3.66 -6.01 7.24
C ALA A 111 4.85 -5.82 6.29
N LEU A 112 5.71 -6.84 6.19
CA LEU A 112 6.73 -6.93 5.14
C LEU A 112 6.12 -7.49 3.86
N HIS A 113 5.93 -6.62 2.87
CA HIS A 113 5.36 -7.02 1.59
C HIS A 113 6.43 -7.51 0.64
N THR A 114 6.19 -8.65 0.01
CA THR A 114 6.98 -9.15 -1.12
C THR A 114 6.52 -8.51 -2.43
N LYS A 115 7.39 -8.54 -3.44
CA LYS A 115 7.03 -8.11 -4.79
C LYS A 115 5.77 -8.83 -5.30
N GLN A 116 5.72 -10.16 -5.15
CA GLN A 116 4.64 -11.00 -5.64
C GLN A 116 3.30 -10.70 -4.97
N GLU A 117 3.31 -10.41 -3.67
CA GLU A 117 2.11 -9.97 -2.93
C GLU A 117 1.57 -8.65 -3.48
N ILE A 118 2.46 -7.70 -3.79
CA ILE A 118 2.07 -6.40 -4.33
C ILE A 118 1.53 -6.55 -5.75
N GLU A 119 2.18 -7.33 -6.62
CA GLU A 119 1.69 -7.65 -7.96
C GLU A 119 0.30 -8.30 -7.92
N SER A 120 0.10 -9.22 -6.98
CA SER A 120 -1.21 -9.85 -6.74
C SER A 120 -2.24 -8.83 -6.24
N GLY A 121 -1.84 -7.91 -5.36
CA GLY A 121 -2.68 -6.83 -4.86
C GLY A 121 -3.12 -5.83 -5.92
N MET A 122 -2.39 -5.69 -7.02
CA MET A 122 -2.78 -4.86 -8.17
C MET A 122 -3.77 -5.55 -9.12
N SER A 123 -4.18 -6.80 -8.85
CA SER A 123 -5.16 -7.50 -9.67
C SER A 123 -6.59 -7.11 -9.26
N PHE A 124 -7.07 -5.97 -9.78
CA PHE A 124 -8.39 -5.40 -9.43
C PHE A 124 -9.59 -6.16 -10.02
N SER A 125 -9.39 -7.03 -11.01
CA SER A 125 -10.47 -7.64 -11.79
C SER A 125 -10.77 -9.11 -11.48
N ASN A 126 -9.94 -9.81 -10.68
CA ASN A 126 -10.13 -11.24 -10.41
C ASN A 126 -9.57 -11.61 -9.03
N GLN A 127 -10.43 -11.67 -8.02
CA GLN A 127 -10.04 -12.20 -6.72
C GLN A 127 -10.55 -13.63 -6.56
N SER A 128 -9.62 -14.59 -6.48
CA SER A 128 -9.91 -15.97 -6.07
C SER A 128 -10.11 -16.02 -4.54
N ASN A 129 -10.66 -17.13 -4.02
CA ASN A 129 -10.85 -17.35 -2.58
C ASN A 129 -9.54 -17.31 -1.74
N GLU A 130 -8.36 -17.25 -2.37
CA GLU A 130 -7.05 -17.11 -1.74
C GLU A 130 -6.47 -15.69 -1.89
N ALA A 131 -7.30 -14.68 -2.16
CA ALA A 131 -6.86 -13.33 -2.42
C ALA A 131 -6.05 -12.75 -1.25
N LEU A 132 -4.82 -12.32 -1.56
CA LEU A 132 -3.92 -11.67 -0.62
C LEU A 132 -4.30 -10.21 -0.34
N ALA A 133 -5.10 -9.62 -1.22
CA ALA A 133 -5.68 -8.30 -1.10
C ALA A 133 -7.20 -8.40 -1.25
N TYR A 134 -7.95 -7.44 -0.72
CA TYR A 134 -9.41 -7.41 -0.82
C TYR A 134 -9.87 -6.06 -1.40
N PRO A 135 -10.88 -6.02 -2.27
CA PRO A 135 -11.40 -4.78 -2.81
C PRO A 135 -12.12 -4.03 -1.70
N ILE A 136 -11.96 -2.71 -1.71
CA ILE A 136 -12.70 -1.82 -0.82
C ILE A 136 -13.34 -0.71 -1.65
N ASP A 137 -14.50 -0.24 -1.21
CA ASP A 137 -15.15 0.86 -1.90
C ASP A 137 -14.34 2.14 -1.72
N ARG A 138 -14.24 2.96 -2.77
CA ARG A 138 -13.48 4.22 -2.73
C ARG A 138 -13.98 5.15 -1.61
N GLU A 139 -15.28 5.12 -1.32
CA GLU A 139 -15.90 5.87 -0.21
C GLU A 139 -15.37 5.44 1.16
N THR A 140 -14.94 4.18 1.29
CA THR A 140 -14.38 3.62 2.53
C THR A 140 -12.87 3.80 2.65
N MET A 141 -12.19 4.29 1.60
CA MET A 141 -10.73 4.46 1.58
C MET A 141 -10.22 5.31 2.74
N ALA A 142 -10.84 6.46 3.02
CA ALA A 142 -10.46 7.31 4.16
C ALA A 142 -10.59 6.56 5.48
N LYS A 143 -11.66 5.79 5.65
CA LYS A 143 -11.89 4.98 6.85
C LYS A 143 -10.79 3.93 7.02
N THR A 144 -10.42 3.21 5.96
CA THR A 144 -9.34 2.22 5.99
C THR A 144 -7.99 2.84 6.35
N ILE A 145 -7.63 3.95 5.70
CA ILE A 145 -6.40 4.70 5.98
C ILE A 145 -6.36 5.13 7.45
N ASN A 146 -7.45 5.74 7.93
CA ASN A 146 -7.54 6.21 9.31
C ASN A 146 -7.54 5.08 10.34
N GLN A 147 -8.15 3.93 10.05
CA GLN A 147 -8.12 2.76 10.94
C GLN A 147 -6.69 2.27 11.16
N ILE A 148 -5.88 2.19 10.10
CA ILE A 148 -4.47 1.81 10.19
C ILE A 148 -3.68 2.81 11.06
N THR A 149 -3.90 4.12 10.88
CA THR A 149 -3.15 5.14 11.62
C THR A 149 -3.63 5.39 13.05
N LEU A 150 -4.76 4.83 13.46
CA LEU A 150 -5.34 4.99 14.80
C LEU A 150 -5.31 3.70 15.63
N GLU A 151 -4.54 2.68 15.20
CA GLU A 151 -4.47 1.33 15.80
C GLU A 151 -5.82 0.61 15.94
N ASN A 152 -6.84 1.05 15.22
CA ASN A 152 -8.10 0.33 15.19
C ASN A 152 -7.93 -0.88 14.28
N LYS A 153 -8.22 -2.09 14.78
CA LYS A 153 -8.23 -3.30 13.95
C LYS A 153 -9.02 -3.01 12.66
N VAL A 154 -8.34 -3.12 11.52
CA VAL A 154 -8.98 -2.89 10.23
C VAL A 154 -10.01 -3.99 10.05
N SER A 155 -11.29 -3.64 10.23
CA SER A 155 -12.40 -4.47 9.82
C SER A 155 -12.57 -4.25 8.31
N PRO A 156 -12.35 -5.25 7.45
CA PRO A 156 -12.61 -5.09 6.03
C PRO A 156 -14.10 -4.82 5.86
N ALA A 157 -14.48 -3.59 5.50
CA ALA A 157 -15.79 -3.36 4.93
C ALA A 157 -15.73 -3.97 3.52
N GLN A 158 -16.34 -5.14 3.35
CA GLN A 158 -16.41 -5.79 2.06
C GLN A 158 -17.23 -4.91 1.10
N SER A 159 -16.70 -4.72 -0.11
CA SER A 159 -17.38 -3.99 -1.17
C SER A 159 -18.80 -4.52 -1.39
N SER A 160 -19.76 -3.61 -1.59
CA SER A 160 -21.18 -3.95 -1.81
C SER A 160 -21.48 -4.56 -3.20
N GLY A 161 -20.48 -5.10 -3.90
CA GLY A 161 -20.64 -5.74 -5.20
C GLY A 161 -20.62 -4.80 -6.40
N ASP A 162 -20.28 -3.52 -6.20
CA ASP A 162 -20.10 -2.58 -7.30
C ASP A 162 -18.70 -2.77 -7.91
N GLN A 163 -18.65 -3.33 -9.13
CA GLN A 163 -17.43 -3.77 -9.82
C GLN A 163 -16.49 -2.63 -10.28
N ASN A 164 -16.64 -1.43 -9.71
CA ASN A 164 -15.86 -0.24 -10.01
C ASN A 164 -14.91 0.18 -8.87
N SER A 165 -14.74 -0.64 -7.82
CA SER A 165 -13.73 -0.38 -6.79
C SER A 165 -12.32 -0.63 -7.33
N CYS A 166 -11.74 0.36 -8.01
CA CYS A 166 -10.32 0.37 -8.35
C CYS A 166 -9.42 0.57 -7.10
N VAL A 167 -9.85 0.12 -5.92
CA VAL A 167 -9.11 0.28 -4.66
C VAL A 167 -9.02 -1.09 -3.99
N ASN A 168 -7.78 -1.55 -3.77
CA ASN A 168 -7.50 -2.78 -3.06
C ASN A 168 -6.75 -2.48 -1.77
N PHE A 169 -7.09 -3.21 -0.71
CA PHE A 169 -6.31 -3.24 0.53
C PHE A 169 -5.50 -4.54 0.63
N LEU A 170 -4.19 -4.40 0.83
CA LEU A 170 -3.23 -5.49 1.00
C LEU A 170 -2.78 -5.54 2.48
N PRO A 171 -3.40 -6.41 3.31
CA PRO A 171 -3.04 -6.54 4.73
C PRO A 171 -1.65 -7.16 4.96
N GLY A 172 -1.14 -7.93 4.01
CA GLY A 172 0.06 -8.77 4.20
C GLY A 172 -0.25 -10.07 4.92
N LYS A 173 0.66 -11.05 4.82
CA LYS A 173 0.50 -12.36 5.47
C LYS A 173 0.70 -12.27 6.98
N ASN A 174 0.01 -13.10 7.75
CA ASN A 174 0.15 -13.13 9.22
C ASN A 174 1.62 -13.29 9.69
N SER A 175 2.42 -14.10 9.00
CA SER A 175 3.83 -14.31 9.31
C SER A 175 4.77 -13.15 8.90
N SER A 176 4.25 -12.15 8.19
CA SER A 176 5.00 -10.99 7.70
C SER A 176 4.82 -9.74 8.57
N TYR A 177 3.94 -9.79 9.57
CA TYR A 177 3.73 -8.70 10.52
C TYR A 177 4.99 -8.49 11.36
N ILE A 178 5.44 -7.25 11.43
CA ILE A 178 6.55 -6.84 12.29
C ILE A 178 6.00 -6.81 13.72
N SER A 179 6.56 -7.63 14.60
CA SER A 179 6.24 -7.55 16.03
C SER A 179 6.62 -6.18 16.58
N LYS A 180 5.62 -5.42 17.02
CA LYS A 180 5.85 -4.24 17.86
C LYS A 180 6.61 -4.70 19.10
N PRO A 181 7.67 -3.99 19.53
CA PRO A 181 8.30 -4.28 20.80
C PRO A 181 7.26 -4.17 21.91
N GLU A 182 7.27 -5.13 22.82
CA GLU A 182 6.48 -5.04 24.05
C GLU A 182 7.04 -3.90 24.92
N ASP A 183 6.16 -3.20 25.62
CA ASP A 183 6.52 -2.16 26.60
C ASP A 183 7.26 -2.76 27.81
#